data_AF-A0A4R2A155-F1
#
_entry.id   AF-A0A4R2A155-F1
#
_cell.length_a   1.000
_cell.length_b   1.000
_cell.length_c   1.000
_cell.angle_alpha   90.00
_cell.angle_beta   90.00
_cell.angle_gamma   90.00
#
_symmetry.space_group_name_H-M   'P 1'
#
loop_
_entity.id
_entity.type
_entity.pdbx_description
1 polymer ?
#
loop_
_entity_poly.entity_id
_entity_poly.type
_entity_poly.pdbx_seq_one_letter_code
_entity_poly.pdbx_strand_id
1 'polypeptide(L)' 'MNNLSPRPLCKYPGCKLRSHTTFALVPLCNEHNELIRKETVLYYTKKQNTKLAETRPEYRKIEMLIPWSQARMGKRE' A
#
# COMPACT_ATOMS: atom_id res chain seq x y z
N MET A 1 -16.89 27.36 7.54
CA MET A 1 -17.50 26.15 6.93
C MET A 1 -16.37 25.18 6.62
N ASN A 2 -16.29 24.04 7.32
CA ASN A 2 -15.19 23.10 7.13
C ASN A 2 -15.35 22.40 5.77
N ASN A 3 -14.46 22.74 4.82
CA ASN A 3 -14.32 22.06 3.54
C ASN A 3 -13.78 20.63 3.78
N LEU A 4 -14.64 19.72 4.20
CA LEU A 4 -14.33 18.30 4.24
C LEU A 4 -14.52 17.74 2.82
N SER A 5 -13.52 17.92 1.97
CA SER A 5 -13.44 17.16 0.72
C SER A 5 -13.64 15.68 1.05
N PRO A 6 -14.56 14.97 0.34
CA PRO A 6 -14.81 13.57 0.62
C PRO A 6 -13.50 12.81 0.46
N ARG A 7 -13.15 12.01 1.49
CA ARG A 7 -11.92 11.21 1.46
C ARG A 7 -11.88 10.38 0.17
N PRO A 8 -10.72 10.22 -0.48
CA PRO A 8 -10.62 9.44 -1.70
C PRO A 8 -11.03 7.99 -1.47
N LEU A 9 -11.31 7.26 -2.54
CA LEU A 9 -11.50 5.82 -2.45
C LEU A 9 -10.19 5.12 -2.12
N CYS A 10 -10.28 4.01 -1.40
CA CYS A 10 -9.17 3.09 -1.19
C CYS A 10 -8.62 2.64 -2.55
N LYS A 11 -7.30 2.74 -2.72
CA LYS A 11 -6.62 2.38 -3.98
C LYS A 11 -6.19 0.92 -4.06
N TYR A 12 -6.49 0.13 -3.04
CA TYR A 12 -6.29 -1.31 -3.09
C TYR A 12 -7.20 -1.94 -4.16
N PRO A 13 -6.69 -2.83 -5.03
CA PRO A 13 -7.48 -3.41 -6.13
C PRO A 13 -8.79 -4.05 -5.67
N GLY A 14 -9.89 -3.68 -6.30
CA GLY A 14 -11.22 -4.22 -5.99
C GLY A 14 -11.90 -3.61 -4.75
N CYS A 15 -11.23 -2.74 -3.99
CA CYS A 15 -11.83 -2.10 -2.83
C CYS A 15 -12.70 -0.90 -3.22
N LYS A 16 -13.91 -0.81 -2.63
CA LYS A 16 -14.85 0.31 -2.83
C LYS A 16 -15.01 1.20 -1.60
N LEU A 17 -14.28 0.90 -0.52
CA LEU A 17 -14.34 1.66 0.73
C LEU A 17 -13.62 3.01 0.61
N ARG A 18 -13.99 3.96 1.46
CA ARG A 18 -13.28 5.24 1.58
C ARG A 18 -11.92 5.02 2.25
N SER A 19 -10.91 5.77 1.83
CA SER A 19 -9.62 5.78 2.50
C SER A 19 -9.74 6.51 3.83
N HIS A 20 -9.12 5.97 4.86
CA HIS A 20 -9.02 6.62 6.17
C HIS A 20 -7.57 6.95 6.53
N THR A 21 -6.61 6.36 5.82
CA THR A 21 -5.18 6.45 6.08
C THR A 21 -4.39 6.31 4.77
N THR A 22 -3.07 6.43 4.83
CA THR A 22 -2.16 6.23 3.70
C THR A 22 -1.08 5.20 4.03
N PHE A 23 -0.60 4.52 3.00
CA PHE A 23 0.60 3.68 3.05
C PHE A 23 1.51 4.07 1.90
N ALA A 24 2.72 4.55 2.19
CA ALA A 24 3.66 5.02 1.17
C ALA A 24 3.02 5.99 0.15
N LEU A 25 2.22 6.94 0.64
CA LEU A 25 1.43 7.92 -0.12
C LEU A 25 0.22 7.35 -0.91
N VAL A 26 -0.04 6.04 -0.84
CA VAL A 26 -1.23 5.42 -1.42
C VAL A 26 -2.39 5.49 -0.42
N PRO A 27 -3.54 6.09 -0.77
CA PRO A 27 -4.70 6.16 0.12
C PRO A 27 -5.38 4.80 0.25
N LEU A 28 -5.58 4.34 1.49
CA LEU A 28 -6.14 3.03 1.84
C LEU A 28 -7.20 3.14 2.94
N CYS A 29 -8.16 2.21 2.95
CA CYS A 29 -9.00 1.99 4.13
C CYS A 29 -8.17 1.32 5.26
N ASN A 30 -8.71 1.29 6.47
CA ASN A 30 -8.01 0.75 7.65
C ASN A 30 -7.63 -0.73 7.44
N GLU A 31 -8.55 -1.55 6.95
CA GLU A 31 -8.34 -2.97 6.71
C GLU A 31 -7.13 -3.25 5.81
N HIS A 32 -7.08 -2.65 4.62
CA HIS A 32 -5.98 -2.85 3.68
C HIS A 32 -4.67 -2.24 4.19
N ASN A 33 -4.74 -1.13 4.94
CA ASN A 33 -3.55 -0.56 5.57
C ASN A 33 -2.96 -1.51 6.61
N GLU A 34 -3.79 -2.09 7.47
CA GLU A 34 -3.36 -3.05 8.49
C GLU A 34 -2.82 -4.33 7.86
N LEU A 35 -3.46 -4.84 6.81
CA LEU A 35 -3.01 -6.00 6.04
C LEU A 35 -1.58 -5.81 5.51
N ILE A 36 -1.33 -4.70 4.80
CA ILE A 36 -0.02 -4.38 4.23
C ILE A 36 1.01 -4.10 5.34
N ARG A 37 0.61 -3.46 6.45
CA ARG A 37 1.50 -3.23 7.60
C ARG A 37 1.92 -4.53 8.25
N LYS A 38 0.99 -5.46 8.50
CA LYS A 38 1.30 -6.79 9.06
C LYS A 38 2.27 -7.55 8.16
N GLU A 39 2.02 -7.57 6.86
CA GLU A 39 2.93 -8.17 5.88
C GLU A 39 4.31 -7.49 5.90
N THR A 40 4.34 -6.15 5.95
CA THR A 40 5.58 -5.37 5.99
C THR A 40 6.38 -5.64 7.26
N VAL A 41 5.73 -5.73 8.43
CA VAL A 41 6.38 -6.12 9.68
C VAL A 41 6.95 -7.53 9.55
N LEU A 42 6.17 -8.50 9.07
CA LEU A 42 6.64 -9.87 8.85
C LEU A 42 7.85 -9.92 7.92
N TYR A 43 7.83 -9.15 6.83
CA TYR A 43 8.94 -9.04 5.88
C TYR A 43 10.23 -8.56 6.54
N TYR A 44 10.16 -7.51 7.35
CA TYR A 44 11.35 -6.96 8.02
C TYR A 44 11.79 -7.80 9.23
N THR A 45 10.86 -8.46 9.93
CA THR A 45 11.18 -9.30 11.10
C THR A 45 11.70 -10.69 10.72
N LYS A 46 11.19 -11.32 9.65
CA LYS A 46 11.55 -12.69 9.23
C LYS A 46 12.64 -12.75 8.17
N LYS A 47 13.66 -11.90 8.26
CA LYS A 47 14.81 -11.82 7.33
C LYS A 47 15.57 -13.14 7.08
N GLN A 48 15.25 -14.23 7.80
CA GLN A 48 15.89 -15.55 7.69
C GLN A 48 15.17 -16.55 6.76
N ASN A 49 13.97 -16.26 6.23
CA ASN A 49 13.25 -17.19 5.34
C ASN A 49 13.01 -16.54 3.97
N THR A 50 14.05 -16.56 3.14
CA THR A 50 14.16 -15.83 1.85
C THR A 50 12.99 -16.07 0.90
N LYS A 51 12.47 -17.30 0.80
CA LYS A 51 11.34 -17.62 -0.10
C LYS A 51 10.02 -16.94 0.26
N LEU A 52 9.72 -16.76 1.55
CA LEU A 52 8.45 -16.17 1.99
C LEU A 52 8.52 -14.63 2.03
N ALA A 53 9.67 -14.09 2.43
CA ALA A 53 9.92 -12.66 2.43
C ALA A 53 9.79 -12.05 1.01
N GLU A 54 10.23 -12.76 -0.03
CA GLU A 54 10.23 -12.21 -1.39
C GLU A 54 8.83 -12.01 -2.02
N THR A 55 7.80 -12.66 -1.49
CA THR A 55 6.51 -12.69 -2.21
C THR A 55 5.60 -11.49 -1.94
N ARG A 56 5.76 -10.77 -0.81
CA ARG A 56 4.95 -9.60 -0.34
C ARG A 56 3.66 -9.35 -1.16
N PRO A 57 2.72 -10.32 -1.22
CA PRO A 57 1.62 -10.29 -2.19
C PRO A 57 0.73 -9.05 -2.03
N GLU A 58 0.55 -8.56 -0.82
CA GLU A 58 -0.33 -7.43 -0.52
C GLU A 58 0.33 -6.11 -0.88
N TYR A 59 1.61 -5.94 -0.54
CA TYR A 59 2.40 -4.80 -0.98
C TYR A 59 2.51 -4.74 -2.51
N ARG A 60 2.74 -5.87 -3.20
CA ARG A 60 2.88 -5.90 -4.67
C ARG A 60 1.64 -5.40 -5.39
N LYS A 61 0.44 -5.61 -4.85
CA LYS A 61 -0.82 -5.10 -5.41
C LYS A 61 -0.89 -3.58 -5.47
N ILE A 62 -0.18 -2.88 -4.59
CA ILE A 62 -0.14 -1.42 -4.55
C ILE A 62 1.21 -0.82 -4.93
N GLU A 63 2.25 -1.64 -5.15
CA GLU A 63 3.62 -1.19 -5.43
C GLU A 63 3.68 -0.23 -6.62
N MET A 64 2.88 -0.49 -7.66
CA MET A 64 2.81 0.34 -8.86
C MET A 64 2.16 1.71 -8.62
N LEU A 65 1.50 1.92 -7.49
CA LEU A 65 0.86 3.18 -7.11
C LEU A 65 1.75 4.02 -6.19
N ILE A 66 2.85 3.45 -5.70
CA ILE A 66 3.78 4.12 -4.80
C ILE A 66 4.72 5.00 -5.66
N PRO A 67 4.77 6.34 -5.46
CA PRO A 67 5.50 7.24 -6.36
C PRO A 67 6.99 6.89 -6.53
N TRP A 68 7.68 6.60 -5.43
CA TRP A 68 9.11 6.24 -5.47
C TRP A 68 9.35 4.85 -6.07
N SER A 69 8.35 3.98 -6.09
CA SER A 69 8.43 2.70 -6.80
C SER A 69 8.34 2.91 -8.31
N GLN A 70 7.45 3.80 -8.77
CA GLN A 70 7.35 4.17 -10.19
C GLN A 70 8.65 4.78 -10.73
N ALA A 71 9.29 5.65 -9.94
CA ALA A 71 10.59 6.23 -10.27
C ALA A 71 11.68 5.15 -10.45
N ARG A 72 11.68 4.11 -9.60
CA ARG A 72 12.61 2.96 -9.72
C ARG A 72 12.32 2.11 -10.96
N MET A 73 11.06 2.02 -11.37
CA MET A 73 10.61 1.23 -12.53
C MET A 73 10.70 1.98 -13.86
N GLY A 74 11.32 3.16 -13.90
CA GLY A 74 11.59 3.90 -15.14
C GLY A 74 10.37 4.56 -15.80
N LYS A 75 9.21 4.59 -15.13
CA LYS A 75 8.06 5.38 -15.60
C LYS A 75 8.25 6.84 -15.16
N ARG A 76 9.10 7.55 -15.91
CA ARG A 76 9.01 9.00 -16.07
C ARG A 76 7.90 9.25 -17.10
N GLU A 77 6.82 9.88 -16.67
CA GLU A 77 5.96 10.68 -17.56
C GLU A 77 6.32 12.15 -17.33
#